data_AF-A0A2N3CQ77-F1
#
_entry.id   AF-A0A2N3CQ77-F1
#
_cell.length_a   1.000
_cell.length_b   1.000
_cell.length_c   1.000
_cell.angle_alpha   90.00
_cell.angle_beta   90.00
_cell.angle_gamma   90.00
#
_symmetry.space_group_name_H-M   'P 1'
#
loop_
_entity.id
_entity.type
_entity.pdbx_description
1 polymer ?
#
loop_
_entity_poly.entity_id
_entity_poly.type
_entity_poly.pdbx_seq_one_letter_code
_entity_poly.pdbx_strand_id
1 'polypeptide(L)'
;MDERYEVVRAHIGGWFVRRRADGARVSKYLSTAMLAENACHRMERESRARVRPCLRCGRKFGSEGAHNRLCDGCRSRCSTLDAQMLATSGLAGV
;
A
#
# COMPACT_ATOMS: atom_id res chain seq x y z
N MET A 1 -16.57 6.14 -7.58
CA MET A 1 -15.15 5.74 -7.41
C MET A 1 -14.44 6.07 -8.71
N ASP A 2 -13.42 6.93 -8.69
CA ASP A 2 -12.64 7.22 -9.90
C ASP A 2 -11.65 6.08 -10.16
N GLU A 3 -12.05 5.10 -10.97
CA GLU A 3 -11.18 4.07 -11.53
C GLU A 3 -10.20 4.70 -12.53
N ARG A 4 -9.01 5.07 -12.06
CA ARG A 4 -7.99 5.74 -12.89
C ARG A 4 -7.19 4.78 -13.76
N TYR A 5 -7.17 3.51 -13.38
CA TYR A 5 -6.37 2.47 -14.00
C TYR A 5 -7.28 1.30 -14.39
N GLU A 6 -6.82 0.53 -15.38
CA GLU A 6 -7.55 -0.60 -15.94
C GLU A 6 -6.59 -1.75 -16.21
N VAL A 7 -6.98 -2.98 -15.89
CA VAL A 7 -6.23 -4.20 -16.22
C VAL A 7 -6.61 -4.65 -17.62
N VAL A 8 -5.61 -4.86 -18.48
CA VAL A 8 -5.79 -5.22 -19.88
C VAL A 8 -5.02 -6.50 -20.19
N ARG A 9 -5.66 -7.45 -20.88
CA ARG A 9 -5.01 -8.64 -21.43
C ARG A 9 -4.21 -8.27 -22.68
N ALA A 10 -2.95 -8.66 -22.74
CA ALA A 10 -2.10 -8.44 -23.90
C ALA A 10 -2.41 -9.42 -25.04
N HIS A 11 -2.26 -8.97 -26.28
CA HIS A 11 -2.49 -9.78 -27.48
C HIS A 11 -1.54 -10.99 -27.59
N ILE A 12 -0.29 -10.83 -27.15
CA ILE A 12 0.76 -11.87 -27.23
C ILE A 12 0.93 -12.66 -25.91
N GLY A 13 -0.09 -12.64 -25.06
CA GLY A 13 -0.06 -13.27 -23.74
C GLY A 13 0.42 -12.33 -22.62
N GLY A 14 -0.06 -12.59 -21.41
CA GLY A 14 0.17 -11.74 -20.24
C GLY A 14 -0.85 -10.62 -20.05
N TRP A 15 -0.60 -9.81 -19.03
CA TRP A 15 -1.50 -8.78 -18.52
C TRP A 15 -0.72 -7.50 -18.23
N PHE A 16 -1.35 -6.34 -18.32
CA PHE A 16 -0.74 -5.08 -17.94
C PHE A 16 -1.78 -4.10 -17.41
N VAL A 17 -1.32 -3.05 -16.75
CA VAL A 17 -2.15 -1.95 -16.26
C VAL A 17 -2.01 -0.77 -17.21
N ARG A 18 -3.14 -0.20 -17.59
CA ARG A 18 -3.29 0.98 -18.45
C ARG A 18 -3.92 2.12 -17.66
N ARG A 19 -3.47 3.35 -17.89
CA ARG A 19 -4.14 4.54 -17.37
C ARG A 19 -5.33 4.89 -18.26
N ARG A 20 -6.53 5.07 -17.66
CA ARG A 20 -7.76 5.33 -18.43
C ARG A 20 -7.75 6.69 -19.13
N ALA A 21 -7.07 7.69 -18.55
CA ALA A 21 -7.10 9.08 -19.05
C ALA A 21 -6.50 9.23 -20.47
N ASP A 22 -5.43 8.50 -20.77
CA ASP A 22 -4.67 8.63 -22.02
C ASP A 22 -4.38 7.30 -22.71
N GLY A 23 -4.82 6.18 -22.11
CA GLY A 23 -4.57 4.85 -22.63
C GLY A 23 -3.12 4.37 -22.50
N ALA A 24 -2.26 5.08 -21.76
CA ALA A 24 -0.85 4.71 -21.64
C ALA A 24 -0.67 3.45 -20.77
N ARG A 25 0.19 2.52 -21.21
CA ARG A 25 0.63 1.38 -20.39
C ARG A 25 1.54 1.88 -19.27
N VAL A 26 1.14 1.68 -18.02
CA VAL A 26 1.85 2.16 -16.82
C VAL A 26 2.54 1.04 -16.03
N SER A 27 2.45 -0.21 -16.49
CA SER A 27 3.16 -1.34 -15.91
C SER A 27 3.96 -2.13 -16.96
N LYS A 28 4.89 -2.96 -16.49
CA LYS A 28 5.40 -4.09 -17.28
C LYS A 28 4.30 -5.11 -17.56
N TYR A 29 4.57 -6.05 -18.47
CA TYR A 29 3.75 -7.24 -18.61
C TYR A 29 3.89 -8.14 -17.38
N LEU A 30 2.76 -8.73 -16.98
CA LEU A 30 2.60 -9.59 -15.82
C LEU A 30 2.03 -10.93 -16.30
N SER A 31 2.49 -12.01 -15.69
CA SER A 31 2.17 -13.37 -16.12
C SER A 31 0.72 -13.76 -15.82
N THR A 32 0.08 -13.14 -14.82
CA THR A 32 -1.27 -13.50 -14.36
C THR A 32 -2.16 -12.26 -14.15
N ALA A 33 -3.49 -12.45 -14.25
CA ALA A 33 -4.47 -11.40 -14.01
C ALA A 33 -4.37 -10.86 -12.57
N MET A 34 -4.25 -11.75 -11.59
CA MET A 34 -4.11 -11.41 -10.17
C MET A 34 -2.92 -10.46 -9.90
N LEU A 35 -1.77 -10.67 -10.55
CA LEU A 35 -0.63 -9.77 -10.41
C LEU A 35 -0.93 -8.38 -10.99
N ALA A 36 -1.67 -8.32 -12.10
CA ALA A 36 -2.07 -7.06 -12.72
C ALA A 36 -3.13 -6.32 -11.89
N GLU A 37 -4.09 -7.04 -11.30
CA GLU A 37 -5.06 -6.49 -10.35
C GLU A 37 -4.38 -5.92 -9.11
N ASN A 38 -3.46 -6.67 -8.50
CA ASN A 38 -2.68 -6.19 -7.36
C ASN A 38 -1.86 -4.94 -7.70
N ALA A 39 -1.27 -4.89 -8.89
CA ALA A 39 -0.57 -3.71 -9.39
C ALA A 39 -1.51 -2.52 -9.60
N CYS A 40 -2.70 -2.76 -10.18
CA CYS A 40 -3.74 -1.75 -10.37
C CYS A 40 -4.18 -1.16 -9.03
N HIS A 41 -4.56 -2.00 -8.06
CA HIS A 41 -4.95 -1.57 -6.71
C HIS A 41 -3.83 -0.79 -6.00
N ARG A 42 -2.57 -1.20 -6.16
CA ARG A 42 -1.43 -0.46 -5.60
C ARG A 42 -1.33 0.93 -6.21
N MET A 43 -1.39 1.05 -7.54
CA MET A 43 -1.35 2.34 -8.23
C MET A 43 -2.53 3.24 -7.82
N GLU A 44 -3.73 2.67 -7.63
CA GLU A 44 -4.87 3.42 -7.11
C GLU A 44 -4.60 3.97 -5.72
N ARG A 45 -4.10 3.15 -4.79
CA ARG A 45 -3.73 3.59 -3.44
C ARG A 45 -2.67 4.67 -3.45
N GLU A 46 -1.60 4.48 -4.22
CA GLU A 46 -0.50 5.44 -4.38
C GLU A 46 -1.01 6.76 -4.97
N SER A 47 -1.89 6.72 -5.97
CA SER A 47 -2.47 7.94 -6.57
C SER A 47 -3.38 8.71 -5.61
N ARG A 48 -3.96 8.03 -4.61
CA ARG A 48 -4.77 8.64 -3.55
C ARG A 48 -3.91 9.09 -2.36
N ALA A 49 -2.66 8.63 -2.29
CA ALA A 49 -1.79 8.94 -1.18
C ALA A 49 -1.52 10.45 -1.14
N ARG A 50 -1.79 11.06 0.00
CA ARG A 50 -1.48 12.48 0.24
C ARG A 50 -0.23 12.56 1.10
N VAL A 51 0.67 13.49 0.77
CA VAL A 51 1.78 13.82 1.67
C VAL A 51 1.20 14.50 2.91
N ARG A 52 1.41 13.91 4.09
CA ARG A 52 0.89 14.42 5.36
C ARG A 52 2.00 14.47 6.41
N PRO A 53 1.96 15.41 7.36
CA PRO A 53 2.85 15.38 8.50
C PRO A 53 2.49 14.21 9.43
N CYS A 54 3.50 13.49 9.91
CA CYS A 54 3.38 12.49 10.97
C CYS A 54 2.86 13.16 12.25
N LEU A 55 1.83 12.58 12.88
CA LEU A 55 1.29 13.12 14.14
C LEU A 55 2.28 13.09 15.30
N ARG A 56 3.28 12.20 15.26
CA ARG A 56 4.25 12.04 16.35
C ARG A 56 5.49 12.89 16.18
N CYS A 57 6.05 12.96 14.97
CA CYS A 57 7.35 13.61 14.73
C CYS A 57 7.30 14.73 13.69
N GLY A 58 6.12 15.05 13.12
CA GLY A 58 5.96 16.09 12.10
C GLY A 58 6.53 15.76 10.71
N ARG A 59 7.32 14.70 10.56
CA ARG A 59 7.93 14.30 9.27
C ARG A 59 6.85 14.10 8.20
N LYS A 60 7.05 14.71 7.03
CA LYS A 60 6.19 14.50 5.85
C LYS A 60 6.38 13.08 5.31
N PHE A 61 5.29 12.35 5.11
CA PHE A 61 5.30 11.00 4.53
C PHE A 61 4.06 10.76 3.66
N GLY A 62 4.15 9.78 2.76
CA GLY A 62 3.03 9.35 1.91
C GLY A 62 1.99 8.60 2.74
N SER A 63 0.77 9.11 2.80
CA SER A 63 -0.33 8.52 3.56
C SER A 63 -1.42 8.06 2.60
N GLU A 64 -1.58 6.73 2.47
CA GLU A 64 -2.58 6.10 1.57
C GLU A 64 -4.04 6.31 2.00
N GLY A 65 -4.32 6.92 3.17
CA GLY A 65 -5.69 7.13 3.64
C GLY A 65 -5.81 7.83 5.00
N ALA A 66 -7.05 8.13 5.42
CA ALA A 66 -7.36 8.85 6.66
C ALA A 66 -6.71 8.21 7.91
N HIS A 67 -6.64 6.88 7.93
CA HIS A 67 -6.15 6.05 9.05
C HIS A 67 -4.62 5.97 9.15
N ASN A 68 -3.86 6.31 8.10
CA ASN A 68 -2.40 6.23 8.11
C ASN A 68 -1.78 7.59 8.47
N ARG A 69 -1.63 7.89 9.77
CA ARG A 69 -1.16 9.20 10.28
C ARG A 69 0.24 9.20 10.93
N LEU A 70 0.89 8.05 11.01
CA LEU A 70 2.27 7.91 11.48
C LEU A 70 3.18 7.50 10.32
N CYS A 71 4.37 8.10 10.24
CA CYS A 71 5.39 7.65 9.31
C CYS A 71 5.91 6.25 9.72
N ASP A 72 6.53 5.53 8.79
CA ASP A 72 6.98 4.14 9.01
C ASP A 72 7.87 4.00 10.25
N GLY A 73 8.79 4.94 10.45
CA GLY A 73 9.67 4.94 11.64
C GLY A 73 8.96 5.22 12.96
N CYS A 74 7.82 5.91 12.96
CA CYS A 74 7.00 6.09 14.17
C CYS A 74 6.02 4.94 14.37
N ARG A 75 5.52 4.34 13.28
CA ARG A 75 4.64 3.17 13.31
C ARG A 75 5.37 1.96 13.89
N SER A 76 6.59 1.67 13.44
CA SER A 76 7.37 0.53 13.92
C SER A 76 7.67 0.60 15.43
N ARG A 77 7.83 1.82 15.96
CA ARG A 77 8.03 2.06 17.41
C ARG A 77 6.77 1.87 18.24
N CYS A 78 5.59 1.99 17.64
CA CYS A 78 4.32 1.79 18.32
C CYS A 78 4.00 0.30 18.46
N SER A 79 4.29 -0.51 17.43
CA SER A 79 4.09 -1.97 17.45
C SER A 79 5.03 -2.73 18.41
N THR A 80 6.12 -2.11 18.85
CA THR A 80 7.05 -2.76 19.79
C THR A 80 6.44 -2.96 21.18
N LEU A 81 5.50 -2.12 21.60
CA LEU A 81 4.84 -2.24 22.90
C LEU A 81 3.88 -3.44 22.97
N ASP A 82 3.14 -3.73 21.89
CA ASP A 82 2.22 -4.87 21.84
C ASP A 82 2.97 -6.21 21.92
N ALA A 83 4.13 -6.32 21.26
CA ALA A 83 4.97 -7.52 21.32
C ALA A 83 5.57 -7.76 22.72
N GLN A 84 5.88 -6.70 23.47
CA GLN A 84 6.42 -6.82 24.83
C GLN A 84 5.34 -7.23 25.85
N MET A 85 4.10 -6.74 25.72
CA MET A 85 3.02 -7.14 26.62
C MET A 85 2.62 -8.62 26.49
N LEU A 86 2.67 -9.19 25.29
CA LEU A 86 2.43 -10.63 25.06
C LEU A 86 3.55 -11.53 25.60
N ALA A 87 4.80 -11.03 25.67
CA ALA A 87 5.94 -11.79 26.19
C ALA A 87 5.98 -11.85 27.73
N THR A 88 5.41 -10.84 28.42
CA THR A 88 5.42 -10.77 29.89
C THR A 88 4.31 -11.59 30.58
N SER A 89 3.32 -12.09 29.84
CA SER A 89 2.22 -12.90 30.41
C SER A 89 2.56 -14.40 30.55
N GLY A 90 3.78 -14.83 30.19
CA GLY A 90 4.18 -16.24 30.18
C GLY A 90 4.99 -16.73 31.39
N LEU A 91 5.23 -15.91 32.41
CA LEU A 91 6.03 -16.29 33.60
C LEU A 91 5.23 -16.06 34.89
N ALA A 92 4.19 -16.86 35.10
CA ALA A 92 3.59 -17.09 36.41
C ALA A 92 3.00 -18.51 36.45
N GLY A 93 3.89 -19.50 36.55
CA GLY A 93 3.56 -20.87 36.90
C GLY A 93 4.51 -21.30 38.01
N VAL A 94 4.00 -21.26 39.23
CA VAL A 94 4.62 -21.77 40.47
C VAL A 94 4.74 -23.28 40.46
#